data_AF-A0A2V8T0T4-F1
#
_entry.id   AF-A0A2V8T0T4-F1
#
_cell.length_a   1.000
_cell.length_b   1.000
_cell.length_c   1.000
_cell.angle_alpha   90.00
_cell.angle_beta   90.00
_cell.angle_gamma   90.00
#
_symmetry.space_group_name_H-M   'P 1'
#
loop_
_entity.id
_entity.type
_entity.pdbx_description
1 polymer ?
#
loop_
_entity_poly.entity_id
_entity_poly.type
_entity_poly.pdbx_seq_one_letter_code
_entity_poly.pdbx_strand_id
1 'polypeptide(L)'
;MNMKTRAVLTAFALAFALGACGKKKSATNANAANANRAAASRTPGPLPDAGFKAQITLPDPPAKLRAGEKARVQVHIRNASDVFWWARGGETNTRDDNKFYLAAGDRWLKGDGSLVTDMDGRYGIGKDLKPGEETEVPLLVTAPKEPGDYLLEVDLVQEQVGWFSDKGSPTA
;
A
#
# COMPACT_ATOMS: atom_id res chain seq x y z
N MET A 1 -19.42 -67.89 7.88
CA MET A 1 -18.77 -69.07 8.50
C MET A 1 -17.30 -69.03 8.14
N ASN A 2 -16.42 -68.84 9.14
CA ASN A 2 -14.97 -68.80 8.98
C ASN A 2 -14.42 -70.14 8.53
N MET A 3 -13.42 -70.16 7.64
CA MET A 3 -12.34 -71.13 7.75
C MET A 3 -11.03 -70.60 7.16
N LYS A 4 -10.01 -70.61 8.01
CA LYS A 4 -8.57 -70.40 7.73
C LYS A 4 -8.08 -71.57 6.82
N THR A 5 -6.94 -71.52 6.13
CA THR A 5 -5.62 -71.91 6.70
C THR A 5 -4.56 -72.05 5.58
N ARG A 6 -3.38 -71.41 5.75
CA ARG A 6 -1.96 -71.77 5.40
C ARG A 6 -1.61 -72.29 3.99
N ALA A 7 -0.40 -72.21 3.42
CA ALA A 7 0.91 -71.55 3.53
C ALA A 7 1.78 -72.24 2.43
N VAL A 8 2.89 -71.66 1.94
CA VAL A 8 4.16 -72.36 1.58
C VAL A 8 5.16 -71.44 0.82
N LEU A 9 6.39 -71.40 1.38
CA LEU A 9 7.77 -71.23 0.89
C LEU A 9 8.12 -70.21 -0.22
N THR A 10 9.02 -69.22 -0.06
CA THR A 10 10.49 -69.14 0.24
C THR A 10 11.27 -68.75 -1.02
N ALA A 11 11.99 -67.62 -0.98
CA ALA A 11 13.37 -67.53 -1.49
C ALA A 11 14.06 -66.29 -0.91
N PHE A 12 15.16 -66.55 -0.20
CA PHE A 12 16.15 -65.59 0.26
C PHE A 12 16.96 -65.06 -0.91
N ALA A 13 17.19 -63.75 -0.99
CA ALA A 13 18.36 -63.20 -1.66
C ALA A 13 18.84 -61.96 -0.90
N LEU A 14 19.95 -62.16 -0.18
CA LEU A 14 20.73 -61.13 0.48
C LEU A 14 21.67 -60.52 -0.58
N ALA A 15 21.58 -59.22 -0.82
CA ALA A 15 22.61 -58.49 -1.56
C ALA A 15 22.92 -57.17 -0.84
N PHE A 16 24.08 -57.15 -0.18
CA PHE A 16 24.74 -55.94 0.29
C PHE A 16 25.37 -55.23 -0.92
N ALA A 17 25.05 -53.95 -1.11
CA ALA A 17 25.89 -53.02 -1.86
C ALA A 17 25.82 -51.63 -1.23
N LEU A 18 27.00 -51.10 -0.88
CA LEU A 18 27.23 -49.79 -0.29
C LEU A 18 27.08 -48.66 -1.33
N GLY A 19 26.52 -47.54 -0.87
CA GLY A 19 26.99 -46.19 -1.19
C GLY A 19 26.48 -45.51 -2.47
N ALA A 20 25.68 -44.45 -2.29
CA ALA A 20 25.94 -43.14 -2.89
C ALA A 20 24.94 -42.06 -2.39
N CYS A 21 25.51 -40.89 -2.11
CA CYS A 21 24.92 -39.60 -1.78
C CYS A 21 23.57 -39.25 -2.44
N GLY A 22 22.62 -38.82 -1.59
CA GLY A 22 22.08 -37.47 -1.57
C GLY A 22 21.48 -36.87 -2.85
N LYS A 23 20.17 -36.59 -2.81
CA LYS A 23 19.56 -35.36 -3.36
C LYS A 23 18.27 -35.07 -2.58
N LYS A 24 18.38 -34.34 -1.47
CA LYS A 24 17.23 -33.63 -0.88
C LYS A 24 16.76 -32.61 -1.93
N LYS A 25 15.56 -32.78 -2.47
CA LYS A 25 14.91 -31.73 -3.27
C LYS A 25 14.68 -30.54 -2.35
N SER A 26 15.46 -29.48 -2.57
CA SER A 26 15.37 -28.22 -1.85
C SER A 26 14.03 -27.56 -2.16
N ALA A 27 13.07 -27.66 -1.23
CA ALA A 27 11.92 -26.76 -1.19
C ALA A 27 12.42 -25.41 -0.65
N THR A 28 12.92 -24.53 -1.53
CA THR A 28 13.48 -23.24 -1.09
C THR A 28 13.17 -22.06 -2.03
N ASN A 29 12.38 -22.24 -3.09
CA ASN A 29 12.20 -21.16 -4.08
C ASN A 29 10.79 -20.58 -4.24
N ALA A 30 9.80 -21.00 -3.45
CA ALA A 30 8.48 -20.34 -3.46
C ALA A 30 8.39 -19.18 -2.43
N ASN A 31 9.15 -19.25 -1.33
CA ASN A 31 9.03 -18.28 -0.23
C ASN A 31 9.79 -16.97 -0.50
N ALA A 32 10.90 -17.02 -1.25
CA ALA A 32 11.69 -15.83 -1.61
C ALA A 32 11.01 -14.95 -2.67
N ALA A 33 10.30 -15.56 -3.62
CA ALA A 33 9.54 -14.84 -4.64
C ALA A 33 8.31 -14.12 -4.06
N ASN A 34 7.73 -14.65 -2.99
CA ASN A 34 6.60 -14.03 -2.29
C ASN A 34 7.04 -12.87 -1.39
N ALA A 35 8.20 -12.99 -0.73
CA ALA A 35 8.77 -11.92 0.09
C ALA A 35 9.17 -10.68 -0.73
N ASN A 36 9.56 -10.86 -2.00
CA ASN A 36 9.96 -9.77 -2.89
C ASN A 36 8.77 -9.02 -3.54
N ARG A 37 7.55 -9.57 -3.45
CA ARG A 37 6.32 -8.90 -3.93
C ARG A 37 5.71 -7.94 -2.91
N ALA A 38 6.04 -8.12 -1.62
CA ALA A 38 5.41 -7.41 -0.51
C ALA A 38 6.15 -6.13 -0.08
N ALA A 39 7.36 -5.87 -0.60
CA ALA A 39 8.18 -4.74 -0.19
C ALA A 39 8.43 -3.79 -1.38
N ALA A 40 8.19 -2.49 -1.18
CA ALA A 40 8.74 -1.49 -2.08
C ALA A 40 10.28 -1.54 -2.05
N SER A 41 10.90 -1.15 -3.17
CA SER A 41 12.35 -0.99 -3.28
C SER A 41 12.89 -0.19 -2.08
N ARG A 42 14.00 -0.65 -1.49
CA ARG A 42 14.67 0.08 -0.41
C ARG A 42 15.36 1.35 -0.92
N THR A 43 15.73 1.38 -2.20
CA THR A 43 16.22 2.57 -2.88
C THR A 43 15.06 3.49 -3.24
N PRO A 44 15.18 4.82 -3.05
CA PRO A 44 14.15 5.77 -3.41
C PRO A 44 13.65 5.59 -4.84
N GLY A 45 12.34 5.41 -4.99
CA GLY A 45 11.72 5.18 -6.29
C GLY A 45 10.20 5.26 -6.26
N PRO A 46 9.57 5.22 -7.45
CA PRO A 46 8.12 5.11 -7.51
C PRO A 46 7.67 3.80 -6.87
N LEU A 47 6.50 3.82 -6.23
CA LEU A 47 5.82 2.58 -5.86
C LEU A 47 5.49 1.80 -7.14
N PRO A 48 5.46 0.46 -7.09
CA PRO A 48 4.80 -0.30 -8.14
C PRO A 48 3.30 0.05 -8.17
N ASP A 49 2.63 -0.06 -9.32
CA ASP A 49 1.20 0.25 -9.47
C ASP A 49 0.32 -0.44 -8.40
N ALA A 50 0.65 -1.69 -8.03
CA ALA A 50 -0.07 -2.43 -6.99
C ALA A 50 0.03 -1.81 -5.58
N GLY A 51 1.00 -0.92 -5.34
CA GLY A 51 1.19 -0.19 -4.10
C GLY A 51 0.32 1.06 -3.98
N PHE A 52 -0.26 1.56 -5.08
CA PHE A 52 -1.15 2.72 -5.06
C PHE A 52 -2.57 2.32 -4.62
N LYS A 53 -2.72 1.90 -3.36
CA LYS A 53 -4.03 1.55 -2.77
C LYS A 53 -4.15 2.08 -1.35
N ALA A 54 -4.85 3.19 -1.20
CA ALA A 54 -5.15 3.79 0.09
C ALA A 54 -6.62 3.54 0.45
N GLN A 55 -6.88 3.47 1.76
CA GLN A 55 -8.19 3.77 2.30
C GLN A 55 -8.06 5.07 3.09
N ILE A 56 -8.86 6.06 2.73
CA ILE A 56 -8.82 7.40 3.31
C ILE A 56 -10.17 7.67 3.97
N THR A 57 -10.17 8.22 5.17
CA THR A 57 -11.39 8.67 5.85
C THR A 57 -11.17 10.01 6.55
N LEU A 58 -12.20 10.85 6.55
CA LEU A 58 -12.25 12.14 7.24
C LEU A 58 -13.28 12.01 8.37
N PRO A 59 -12.88 11.83 9.65
CA PRO A 59 -13.82 11.51 10.73
C PRO A 59 -14.78 12.66 11.07
N ASP A 60 -14.28 13.90 11.00
CA ASP A 60 -15.02 15.11 11.36
C ASP A 60 -14.64 16.26 10.40
N PRO A 61 -15.01 16.18 9.11
CA PRO A 61 -14.70 17.23 8.15
C PRO A 61 -15.59 18.45 8.41
N PRO A 62 -15.09 19.67 8.20
CA PRO A 62 -15.89 20.88 8.40
C PRO A 62 -17.06 20.92 7.41
N ALA A 63 -18.29 20.94 7.93
CA ALA A 63 -19.50 20.98 7.09
C ALA A 63 -19.71 22.33 6.38
N LYS A 64 -19.12 23.42 6.91
CA LYS A 64 -19.20 24.77 6.36
C LYS A 64 -17.92 25.53 6.68
N LEU A 65 -17.48 26.35 5.72
CA LEU A 65 -16.36 27.26 5.85
C LEU A 65 -16.76 28.62 5.31
N ARG A 66 -16.16 29.69 5.82
CA ARG A 66 -16.24 31.01 5.17
C ARG A 66 -15.42 30.97 3.90
N ALA A 67 -15.82 31.78 2.91
CA ALA A 67 -15.05 31.92 1.68
C ALA A 67 -13.59 32.29 1.98
N GLY A 68 -12.63 31.55 1.42
CA GLY A 68 -11.20 31.74 1.66
C GLY A 68 -10.68 31.33 3.05
N GLU A 69 -11.51 30.74 3.91
CA GLU A 69 -11.10 30.28 5.23
C GLU A 69 -10.12 29.11 5.13
N LYS A 70 -9.10 29.12 5.99
CA LYS A 70 -8.20 27.98 6.16
C LYS A 70 -8.71 27.07 7.26
N ALA A 71 -8.84 25.78 6.98
CA ALA A 71 -9.27 24.78 7.93
C ALA A 71 -8.28 23.62 7.99
N ARG A 72 -8.15 23.01 9.18
CA ARG A 72 -7.42 21.75 9.34
C ARG A 72 -8.43 20.61 9.24
N VAL A 73 -8.15 19.66 8.36
CA VAL A 73 -8.91 18.42 8.20
C VAL A 73 -8.03 17.28 8.68
N GLN A 74 -8.55 16.48 9.62
CA GLN A 74 -7.86 15.29 10.09
C GLN A 74 -8.07 14.16 9.09
N VAL A 75 -6.99 13.72 8.44
CA VAL A 75 -7.04 12.67 7.42
C VAL A 75 -6.48 11.38 8.00
N HIS A 76 -7.30 10.33 8.03
CA HIS A 76 -6.88 8.99 8.39
C HIS A 76 -6.54 8.23 7.13
N ILE A 77 -5.36 7.64 7.08
CA ILE A 77 -4.80 6.98 5.91
C ILE A 77 -4.37 5.58 6.31
N ARG A 78 -4.89 4.58 5.60
CA ARG A 78 -4.47 3.19 5.71
C ARG A 78 -3.79 2.74 4.43
N ASN A 79 -2.68 2.02 4.59
CA ASN A 79 -2.11 1.24 3.49
C ASN A 79 -3.02 0.02 3.22
N ALA A 80 -3.85 0.10 2.18
CA ALA A 80 -4.75 -0.96 1.76
C ALA A 80 -4.12 -1.87 0.68
N SER A 81 -2.83 -1.70 0.39
CA SER A 81 -2.07 -2.55 -0.52
C SER A 81 -1.34 -3.68 0.22
N ASP A 82 -0.82 -4.64 -0.54
CA ASP A 82 0.11 -5.66 -0.03
C ASP A 82 1.58 -5.20 -0.11
N VAL A 83 1.83 -3.92 -0.42
CA VAL A 83 3.17 -3.35 -0.61
C VAL A 83 3.54 -2.46 0.57
N PHE A 84 4.72 -2.67 1.16
CA PHE A 84 5.28 -1.75 2.15
C PHE A 84 5.46 -0.34 1.58
N TRP A 85 4.99 0.68 2.29
CA TRP A 85 5.16 2.08 1.92
C TRP A 85 6.29 2.73 2.71
N TRP A 86 7.34 3.11 2.00
CA TRP A 86 8.30 4.08 2.51
C TRP A 86 7.68 5.47 2.40
N ALA A 87 7.46 6.15 3.53
CA ALA A 87 6.92 7.51 3.56
C ALA A 87 7.74 8.49 2.72
N ARG A 88 9.05 8.25 2.66
CA ARG A 88 10.01 9.03 1.87
C ARG A 88 10.43 8.35 0.57
N GLY A 89 9.67 7.36 0.10
CA GLY A 89 9.90 6.66 -1.17
C GLY A 89 11.04 5.64 -1.18
N GLY A 90 11.80 5.50 -0.10
CA GLY A 90 12.81 4.46 0.13
C GLY A 90 13.27 4.45 1.59
N GLU A 91 14.09 3.47 1.97
CA GLU A 91 14.64 3.33 3.33
C GLU A 91 15.50 4.52 3.74
N THR A 92 16.18 5.14 2.79
CA THR A 92 16.88 6.40 2.99
C THR A 92 16.75 7.25 1.74
N ASN A 93 16.11 8.40 1.86
CA ASN A 93 16.00 9.41 0.82
C ASN A 93 16.53 10.73 1.36
N THR A 94 17.64 11.20 0.79
CA THR A 94 18.34 12.44 1.20
C THR A 94 18.07 13.59 0.24
N ARG A 95 17.13 13.44 -0.68
CA ARG A 95 16.76 14.50 -1.62
C ARG A 95 16.00 15.60 -0.89
N ASP A 96 16.23 16.84 -1.29
CA ASP A 96 15.58 18.05 -0.79
C ASP A 96 14.32 18.44 -1.60
N ASP A 97 14.12 17.80 -2.75
CA ASP A 97 12.99 18.00 -3.66
C ASP A 97 11.72 17.19 -3.29
N ASN A 98 11.73 16.49 -2.15
CA ASN A 98 10.68 15.57 -1.69
C ASN A 98 10.27 14.48 -2.70
N LYS A 99 11.10 14.21 -3.71
CA LYS A 99 10.76 13.23 -4.75
C LYS A 99 10.47 11.87 -4.13
N PHE A 100 9.37 11.24 -4.56
CA PHE A 100 8.84 9.96 -4.09
C PHE A 100 8.20 9.95 -2.71
N TYR A 101 8.08 11.09 -2.03
CA TYR A 101 7.41 11.14 -0.73
C TYR A 101 5.92 10.85 -0.91
N LEU A 102 5.32 10.20 0.09
CA LEU A 102 3.88 10.00 0.15
C LEU A 102 3.25 11.15 0.94
N ALA A 103 2.24 11.79 0.37
CA ALA A 103 1.59 12.93 0.98
C ALA A 103 0.09 12.97 0.67
N ALA A 104 -0.71 13.35 1.67
CA ALA A 104 -2.10 13.71 1.43
C ALA A 104 -2.17 15.06 0.76
N GLY A 105 -3.13 15.24 -0.14
CA GLY A 105 -3.51 16.54 -0.65
C GLY A 105 -4.95 16.54 -1.10
N ASP A 106 -5.41 17.71 -1.50
CA ASP A 106 -6.81 17.95 -1.79
C ASP A 106 -7.05 18.57 -3.16
N ARG A 107 -8.32 18.47 -3.56
CA ARG A 107 -8.91 19.21 -4.67
C ARG A 107 -10.27 19.74 -4.23
N TRP A 108 -10.54 20.98 -4.60
CA TRP A 108 -11.89 21.53 -4.49
C TRP A 108 -12.60 21.35 -5.82
N LEU A 109 -13.76 20.70 -5.79
CA LEU A 109 -14.58 20.43 -6.95
C LEU A 109 -15.94 21.13 -6.80
N LYS A 110 -16.53 21.56 -7.91
CA LYS A 110 -17.94 21.94 -7.96
C LYS A 110 -18.82 20.69 -7.91
N GLY A 111 -20.12 20.86 -7.68
CA GLY A 111 -21.10 19.77 -7.66
C GLY A 111 -21.20 18.96 -8.97
N ASP A 112 -20.71 19.51 -10.09
CA ASP A 112 -20.62 18.80 -11.39
C ASP A 112 -19.27 18.09 -11.60
N GLY A 113 -18.38 18.10 -10.59
CA GLY A 113 -17.04 17.51 -10.64
C GLY A 113 -15.97 18.41 -11.27
N SER A 114 -16.33 19.63 -11.72
CA SER A 114 -15.35 20.57 -12.28
C SER A 114 -14.35 21.02 -11.23
N LEU A 115 -13.06 20.95 -11.56
CA LEU A 115 -11.97 21.41 -10.70
C LEU A 115 -12.05 22.93 -10.48
N VAL A 116 -11.97 23.34 -9.21
CA VAL A 116 -11.84 24.74 -8.79
C VAL A 116 -10.37 25.06 -8.53
N THR A 117 -9.72 24.23 -7.72
CA THR A 117 -8.29 24.33 -7.37
C THR A 117 -7.74 22.93 -7.16
N ASP A 118 -6.52 22.70 -7.62
CA ASP A 118 -5.71 21.54 -7.27
C ASP A 118 -4.65 21.90 -6.23
N MET A 119 -4.48 21.04 -5.23
CA MET A 119 -3.29 21.00 -4.37
C MET A 119 -3.00 22.27 -3.55
N ASP A 120 -3.99 22.88 -2.92
CA ASP A 120 -3.73 23.96 -1.96
C ASP A 120 -3.23 23.42 -0.60
N GLY A 121 -3.61 22.20 -0.24
CA GLY A 121 -3.07 21.43 0.87
C GLY A 121 -2.08 20.35 0.43
N ARG A 122 -0.96 20.23 1.15
CA ARG A 122 -0.02 19.11 1.02
C ARG A 122 0.58 18.75 2.36
N TYR A 123 0.48 17.48 2.75
CA TYR A 123 1.07 17.01 4.01
C TYR A 123 1.65 15.60 3.87
N GLY A 124 2.95 15.46 4.06
CA GLY A 124 3.65 14.18 4.01
C GLY A 124 3.25 13.25 5.17
N ILE A 125 3.09 11.96 4.91
CA ILE A 125 2.83 11.00 5.99
C ILE A 125 4.04 10.88 6.92
N GLY A 126 3.80 10.75 8.22
CA GLY A 126 4.84 10.88 9.25
C GLY A 126 5.70 9.64 9.47
N LYS A 127 5.30 8.48 8.93
CA LYS A 127 5.97 7.20 9.13
C LYS A 127 5.73 6.25 7.96
N ASP A 128 6.64 5.30 7.79
CA ASP A 128 6.45 4.18 6.88
C ASP A 128 5.27 3.31 7.32
N LEU A 129 4.60 2.66 6.36
CA LEU A 129 3.41 1.84 6.61
C LEU A 129 3.53 0.48 5.96
N LYS A 130 3.46 -0.58 6.77
CA LYS A 130 3.24 -1.95 6.28
C LYS A 130 1.81 -2.09 5.74
N PRO A 131 1.53 -3.16 4.96
CA PRO A 131 0.17 -3.54 4.62
C PRO A 131 -0.75 -3.55 5.83
N GLY A 132 -1.86 -2.82 5.73
CA GLY A 132 -2.88 -2.69 6.76
C GLY A 132 -2.57 -1.70 7.89
N GLU A 133 -1.36 -1.14 7.99
CA GLU A 133 -1.03 -0.11 8.98
C GLU A 133 -1.61 1.26 8.60
N GLU A 134 -1.82 2.09 9.63
CA GLU A 134 -2.50 3.38 9.53
C GLU A 134 -1.65 4.52 10.09
N THR A 135 -1.91 5.72 9.57
CA THR A 135 -1.41 6.99 10.09
C THR A 135 -2.47 8.07 9.95
N GLU A 136 -2.27 9.14 10.69
CA GLU A 136 -3.11 10.32 10.64
C GLU A 136 -2.26 11.54 10.27
N VAL A 137 -2.82 12.45 9.47
CA VAL A 137 -2.16 13.72 9.09
C VAL A 137 -3.12 14.91 9.16
N PRO A 138 -2.66 16.08 9.66
CA PRO A 138 -3.45 17.31 9.66
C PRO A 138 -3.28 18.04 8.32
N LEU A 139 -4.19 17.82 7.38
CA LEU A 139 -4.19 18.52 6.10
C LEU A 139 -4.76 19.93 6.27
N LEU A 140 -4.03 20.96 5.84
CA LEU A 140 -4.50 22.34 5.84
C LEU A 140 -5.10 22.65 4.46
N VAL A 141 -6.38 22.97 4.42
CA VAL A 141 -7.14 23.28 3.19
C VAL A 141 -7.62 24.72 3.23
N THR A 142 -7.83 25.33 2.07
CA THR A 142 -8.35 26.70 1.91
C THR A 142 -9.64 26.67 1.11
N ALA A 143 -10.75 27.05 1.74
CA ALA A 143 -12.05 27.07 1.09
C ALA A 143 -12.05 27.98 -0.16
N PRO A 144 -12.83 27.66 -1.20
CA PRO A 144 -13.01 28.53 -2.36
C PRO A 144 -13.42 29.96 -1.98
N LYS A 145 -12.98 30.94 -2.78
CA LYS A 145 -13.27 32.37 -2.55
C LYS A 145 -14.70 32.76 -2.94
N GLU A 146 -15.31 32.00 -3.84
CA GLU A 146 -16.71 32.18 -4.22
C GLU A 146 -17.58 31.33 -3.28
N PRO A 147 -18.63 31.90 -2.65
CA PRO A 147 -19.58 31.11 -1.89
C PRO A 147 -20.35 30.14 -2.77
N GLY A 148 -20.56 28.92 -2.29
CA GLY A 148 -21.30 27.88 -3.00
C GLY A 148 -21.17 26.51 -2.35
N ASP A 149 -21.81 25.52 -2.96
CA ASP A 149 -21.66 24.12 -2.59
C ASP A 149 -20.48 23.51 -3.36
N TYR A 150 -19.56 22.91 -2.61
CA TYR A 150 -18.34 22.30 -3.14
C TYR A 150 -18.13 20.92 -2.52
N LEU A 151 -17.40 20.08 -3.25
CA LEU A 151 -16.84 18.85 -2.74
C LEU A 151 -15.35 19.08 -2.44
N LEU A 152 -14.95 18.75 -1.21
CA LEU A 152 -13.54 18.58 -0.86
C LEU A 152 -13.19 17.12 -1.14
N GLU A 153 -12.37 16.88 -2.15
CA GLU A 153 -11.79 15.57 -2.42
C GLU A 153 -10.40 15.49 -1.79
N VAL A 154 -10.13 14.45 -1.01
CA VAL A 154 -8.80 14.17 -0.45
C VAL A 154 -8.24 12.87 -1.04
N ASP A 155 -7.01 12.95 -1.52
CA ASP A 155 -6.30 11.81 -2.11
C ASP A 155 -4.85 11.73 -1.60
N LEU A 156 -4.25 10.56 -1.73
CA LEU A 156 -2.84 10.34 -1.52
C LEU A 156 -2.08 10.55 -2.84
N VAL A 157 -0.91 11.19 -2.77
CA VAL A 157 0.01 11.34 -3.89
C VAL A 157 1.33 10.69 -3.56
N GLN A 158 2.00 10.15 -4.56
CA GLN A 158 3.44 10.02 -4.52
C GLN A 158 4.07 11.18 -5.30
N GLU A 159 4.82 12.02 -4.60
CA GLU A 159 5.40 13.24 -5.13
C GLU A 159 6.23 13.00 -6.39
N GLN A 160 5.95 13.78 -7.43
CA GLN A 160 6.55 13.69 -8.76
C GLN A 160 6.35 12.33 -9.48
N VAL A 161 5.38 11.53 -9.04
CA VAL A 161 5.01 10.25 -9.69
C VAL A 161 3.55 10.27 -10.13
N GLY A 162 2.62 10.55 -9.21
CA GLY A 162 1.20 10.58 -9.52
C GLY A 162 0.31 10.38 -8.30
N TRP A 163 -0.98 10.57 -8.52
CA TRP A 163 -2.00 10.37 -7.50
C TRP A 163 -2.38 8.90 -7.38
N PHE A 164 -2.92 8.52 -6.22
CA PHE A 164 -3.42 7.17 -6.00
C PHE A 164 -4.70 6.92 -6.80
N SER A 165 -5.56 7.94 -6.98
CA SER A 165 -6.71 7.89 -7.88
C SER A 165 -6.34 7.61 -9.34
N ASP A 166 -5.21 8.10 -9.84
CA ASP A 166 -4.70 7.81 -11.19
C ASP A 166 -4.45 6.30 -11.43
N LYS A 167 -4.32 5.54 -10.33
CA LYS A 167 -4.11 4.08 -10.30
C LYS A 167 -5.33 3.31 -9.81
N GLY A 168 -6.47 3.99 -9.65
CA GLY A 168 -7.75 3.38 -9.29
C GLY A 168 -7.97 3.20 -7.78
N SER A 169 -7.15 3.84 -6.92
CA SER A 169 -7.46 3.94 -5.50
C SER A 169 -8.66 4.88 -5.26
N PRO A 170 -9.56 4.58 -4.31
CA PRO A 170 -10.61 5.52 -3.93
C PRO A 170 -10.02 6.76 -3.23
N THR A 171 -10.66 7.91 -3.44
CA THR A 171 -10.48 9.16 -2.70
C THR A 171 -11.49 9.25 -1.55
N ALA A 172 -11.33 10.24 -0.67
CA ALA A 172 -12.29 10.60 0.38
C ALA A 172 -13.02 11.90 0.07
#